data_AF-A0A3N9MYA0-F1
#
_entry.id   AF-A0A3N9MYA0-F1
#
_cell.length_a   1.000
_cell.length_b   1.000
_cell.length_c   1.000
_cell.angle_alpha   90.00
_cell.angle_beta   90.00
_cell.angle_gamma   90.00
#
_symmetry.space_group_name_H-M   'P 1'
#
loop_
_entity.id
_entity.type
_entity.pdbx_description
1 polymer ?
#
loop_
_entity_poly.entity_id
_entity_poly.type
_entity_poly.pdbx_seq_one_letter_code
_entity_poly.pdbx_strand_id
1 'polypeptide(L)' 'MKSHPHFNRLYAAHRNKKFRNITLSTMGISGLLAAIFGLDPYLSGEPLKVAPFLALALIFFVSAGLSLYFHLKFLARD' A
#
# COMPACT_ATOMS: atom_id res chain seq x y z
N MET A 1 19.02 -13.85 29.21
CA MET A 1 19.05 -12.60 28.43
C MET A 1 17.68 -11.92 28.51
N LYS A 2 17.51 -10.92 29.38
CA LYS A 2 16.25 -10.15 29.46
C LYS A 2 16.27 -9.14 28.32
N SER A 3 15.48 -9.39 27.27
CA SER A 3 15.29 -8.43 26.18
C SER A 3 14.67 -7.16 26.75
N HIS A 4 15.40 -6.04 26.66
CA HIS A 4 14.96 -4.76 27.18
C HIS A 4 13.63 -4.35 26.53
N PRO A 5 12.55 -4.07 27.30
CA PRO A 5 11.23 -3.75 26.76
C PRO A 5 11.22 -2.49 25.86
N HIS A 6 12.18 -1.57 26.07
CA HIS A 6 12.40 -0.41 25.20
C HIS A 6 12.88 -0.79 23.79
N PHE A 7 13.77 -1.79 23.65
CA PHE A 7 14.25 -2.25 22.34
C PHE A 7 13.15 -2.93 21.54
N ASN A 8 12.27 -3.68 22.20
CA ASN A 8 11.11 -4.29 21.54
C ASN A 8 10.10 -3.23 21.02
N ARG A 9 9.92 -2.12 21.75
CA ARG A 9 9.08 -1.00 21.30
C ARG A 9 9.69 -0.27 20.09
N LEU A 10 10.98 0.08 20.15
CA LEU A 10 11.68 0.76 19.06
C LEU A 10 11.77 -0.10 17.79
N TYR A 11 12.03 -1.40 17.93
CA TYR A 11 12.07 -2.34 16.80
C TYR A 11 10.69 -2.52 16.16
N ALA A 12 9.62 -2.57 16.96
CA ALA A 12 8.26 -2.64 16.44
C ALA A 12 7.82 -1.33 15.75
N ALA A 13 8.22 -0.16 16.26
CA ALA A 13 7.97 1.13 15.61
C ALA A 13 8.70 1.25 14.27
N HIS A 14 9.97 0.83 14.22
CA HIS A 14 10.75 0.84 12.98
C HIS A 14 10.17 -0.13 11.93
N ARG A 15 9.76 -1.34 12.34
CA ARG A 15 9.09 -2.28 11.44
C ARG A 15 7.76 -1.74 10.93
N ASN A 16 6.90 -1.17 11.79
CA ASN A 16 5.63 -0.58 11.38
C ASN A 16 5.85 0.58 10.39
N LYS A 17 6.85 1.45 10.62
CA LYS A 17 7.20 2.54 9.69
C LYS A 17 7.67 1.99 8.34
N LYS A 18 8.51 0.95 8.33
CA LYS A 18 8.96 0.28 7.11
C LYS A 18 7.79 -0.32 6.33
N PHE A 19 6.91 -1.07 6.99
CA PHE A 19 5.73 -1.67 6.34
C PHE A 19 4.79 -0.61 5.78
N ARG A 20 4.49 0.45 6.55
CA ARG A 20 3.68 1.59 6.06
C ARG A 20 4.26 2.19 4.79
N ASN A 21 5.57 2.43 4.74
CA ASN A 21 6.22 3.01 3.57
C ASN A 21 6.15 2.05 2.36
N ILE A 22 6.37 0.74 2.57
CA ILE A 22 6.20 -0.26 1.50
C ILE A 22 4.78 -0.21 0.95
N THR A 23 3.78 -0.22 1.83
CA THR A 23 2.39 -0.23 1.43
C THR A 23 1.98 1.06 0.71
N LEU A 24 2.46 2.22 1.16
CA LEU A 24 2.26 3.50 0.47
C LEU A 24 2.89 3.50 -0.92
N SER A 25 4.10 2.96 -1.08
CA SER A 25 4.73 2.82 -2.39
C SER A 25 3.95 1.88 -3.30
N THR A 26 3.48 0.73 -2.79
CA THR A 26 2.66 -0.21 -3.56
C THR A 26 1.34 0.43 -3.98
N MET A 27 0.70 1.20 -3.10
CA MET A 27 -0.51 1.98 -3.41
C MET A 27 -0.23 3.01 -4.52
N GLY A 28 0.87 3.76 -4.43
CA GLY A 28 1.25 4.72 -5.47
C GLY A 28 1.50 4.06 -6.84
N ILE A 29 2.26 2.96 -6.86
CA ILE A 29 2.59 2.24 -8.10
C ILE A 29 1.33 1.62 -8.73
N SER A 30 0.50 0.94 -7.93
CA SER A 30 -0.74 0.32 -8.41
C SER A 30 -1.74 1.37 -8.90
N GLY A 31 -1.87 2.51 -8.22
CA GLY A 31 -2.72 3.62 -8.66
C GLY A 31 -2.24 4.24 -9.97
N LEU A 32 -0.92 4.44 -10.12
CA LEU A 32 -0.33 4.94 -11.37
C LEU A 32 -0.58 3.97 -12.53
N LEU A 33 -0.34 2.67 -12.31
CA LEU A 33 -0.62 1.66 -13.32
C LEU A 33 -2.10 1.59 -13.66
N ALA A 34 -3.01 1.65 -12.68
CA ALA A 34 -4.45 1.67 -12.93
C ALA A 34 -4.85 2.87 -13.78
N ALA A 35 -4.27 4.05 -13.53
CA ALA A 35 -4.51 5.25 -14.33
C ALA A 35 -4.01 5.07 -15.78
N ILE A 36 -2.80 4.53 -15.98
CA ILE A 36 -2.25 4.25 -17.32
C ILE A 36 -3.15 3.28 -18.07
N PHE A 37 -3.56 2.17 -17.43
CA PHE A 37 -4.46 1.19 -18.04
C PHE A 37 -5.87 1.75 -18.29
N GLY A 38 -6.35 2.66 -17.46
CA GLY A 38 -7.62 3.36 -17.67
C GLY A 38 -7.56 4.35 -18.84
N LEU A 39 -6.38 4.90 -19.15
CA LEU A 39 -6.15 5.80 -20.27
C LEU A 39 -5.83 5.08 -21.59
N ASP A 40 -5.36 3.82 -21.54
CA ASP A 40 -5.05 2.97 -22.70
C ASP A 40 -6.15 2.99 -23.79
N PRO A 41 -7.47 2.87 -23.45
CA PRO A 41 -8.54 2.87 -24.45
C PRO A 41 -8.69 4.17 -25.21
N TYR A 42 -8.41 5.29 -24.55
CA TYR A 42 -8.52 6.62 -25.16
C TYR A 42 -7.38 6.89 -26.16
N LEU A 43 -6.23 6.23 -25.96
CA LEU A 43 -5.05 6.39 -26.80
C LEU A 43 -5.01 5.37 -27.94
N SER A 44 -5.38 4.12 -27.66
CA SER A 44 -5.30 3.01 -28.62
C SER A 44 -6.59 2.79 -29.41
N GLY A 45 -7.74 3.29 -28.93
CA GLY A 45 -9.06 2.97 -29.49
C GLY A 45 -9.54 1.55 -29.18
N GLU A 46 -8.71 0.74 -28.49
CA GLU A 46 -9.05 -0.61 -28.06
C GLU A 46 -9.96 -0.58 -26.82
N PRO A 47 -10.82 -1.58 -26.62
CA PRO A 47 -11.65 -1.65 -25.42
C PRO A 47 -10.80 -1.78 -24.16
N LEU A 48 -11.31 -1.22 -23.05
CA LEU A 48 -10.66 -1.32 -21.75
C LEU A 48 -10.41 -2.78 -21.37
N LYS A 49 -9.16 -3.08 -21.05
CA LYS A 49 -8.76 -4.37 -20.48
C LYS A 49 -9.22 -4.41 -19.02
N VAL A 50 -10.49 -4.76 -18.82
CA VAL A 50 -11.19 -4.75 -17.53
C VAL A 50 -10.48 -5.62 -16.49
N ALA A 51 -10.00 -6.81 -16.87
CA ALA A 51 -9.34 -7.74 -15.96
C ALA A 51 -8.06 -7.17 -15.30
N PRO A 52 -7.03 -6.70 -16.03
CA PRO A 52 -5.85 -6.10 -15.42
C PRO A 52 -6.17 -4.79 -14.70
N PHE A 53 -7.11 -3.98 -15.19
CA PHE A 53 -7.55 -2.77 -14.50
C PHE A 53 -8.14 -3.08 -13.11
N LEU A 54 -9.05 -4.06 -13.02
CA LEU A 54 -9.64 -4.50 -11.76
C LEU A 54 -8.59 -5.09 -10.81
N ALA A 55 -7.63 -5.87 -11.33
CA ALA A 55 -6.56 -6.42 -10.51
C ALA A 55 -5.72 -5.30 -9.86
N LEU A 56 -5.37 -4.27 -10.63
CA LEU A 56 -4.62 -3.12 -10.12
C LEU A 56 -5.44 -2.30 -9.12
N ALA A 57 -6.73 -2.09 -9.39
CA ALA A 57 -7.63 -1.41 -8.46
C ALA A 57 -7.75 -2.18 -7.14
N LEU A 58 -7.87 -3.50 -7.18
CA LEU A 58 -7.92 -4.33 -5.97
C LEU A 58 -6.63 -4.24 -5.15
N ILE A 59 -5.46 -4.31 -5.81
CA ILE A 59 -4.14 -4.14 -5.16
C ILE A 59 -4.05 -2.75 -4.50
N PHE A 60 -4.54 -1.71 -5.18
CA PHE A 60 -4.60 -0.36 -4.65
C PHE A 60 -5.44 -0.30 -3.37
N PHE A 61 -6.66 -0.84 -3.36
CA PHE A 61 -7.54 -0.82 -2.18
C PHE A 61 -6.99 -1.64 -1.01
N VAL A 62 -6.43 -2.82 -1.28
CA VAL A 62 -5.79 -3.66 -0.25
C VAL A 62 -4.59 -2.92 0.36
N SER A 63 -3.78 -2.27 -0.48
CA SER A 63 -2.65 -1.46 -0.02
C SER A 63 -3.12 -0.27 0.81
N ALA A 64 -4.14 0.47 0.36
CA ALA A 64 -4.72 1.57 1.13
C ALA A 64 -5.20 1.12 2.52
N GLY A 65 -5.91 -0.02 2.59
CA GLY A 65 -6.38 -0.60 3.84
C GLY A 65 -5.24 -1.02 4.78
N LEU A 66 -4.20 -1.68 4.25
CA LEU A 66 -3.02 -2.05 5.03
C LEU A 66 -2.25 -0.81 5.53
N SER A 67 -2.13 0.22 4.68
CA SER A 67 -1.47 1.48 5.05
C SER A 67 -2.21 2.16 6.20
N LEU A 68 -3.55 2.23 6.10
CA LEU A 68 -4.41 2.77 7.15
C LEU A 68 -4.31 1.94 8.44
N TYR A 69 -4.32 0.61 8.34
CA TYR A 69 -4.14 -0.28 9.50
C TYR A 69 -2.81 -0.02 10.22
N PHE A 70 -1.69 0.06 9.48
CA PHE A 70 -0.39 0.36 10.07
C PHE A 70 -0.30 1.79 10.62
N HIS A 71 -1.04 2.74 10.03
CA HIS A 71 -1.12 4.11 10.52
C HIS A 71 -1.90 4.19 11.84
N LEU A 72 -3.08 3.57 11.93
CA LEU A 72 -3.88 3.51 13.16
C LEU A 72 -3.17 2.75 14.27
N LYS A 73 -2.49 1.65 13.95
CA LYS A 73 -1.69 0.88 14.92
C LYS A 73 -0.47 1.66 15.44
N PHE A 74 0.04 2.60 14.67
CA PHE A 74 1.07 3.54 15.11
C PHE A 74 0.46 4.59 16.05
N LEU A 75 -0.64 5.24 15.64
CA LEU A 75 -1.39 6.20 16.46
C LEU A 75 -1.89 5.64 17.79
N ALA A 76 -2.32 4.39 17.84
CA ALA A 76 -2.81 3.74 19.07
C ALA A 76 -1.69 3.28 20.02
N ARG A 77 -0.42 3.41 19.63
CA ARG A 77 0.75 3.08 20.46
C ARG A 77 1.48 4.30 21.00
N ASP A 78 1.28 5.46 20.37
CA ASP A 78 1.63 6.77 20.91
C ASP A 78 0.50 7.24 21.86
#